data_AF-A0A631PHW3-F1
#
_entry.id   AF-A0A631PHW3-F1
#
_cell.length_a   1.000
_cell.length_b   1.000
_cell.length_c   1.000
_cell.angle_alpha   90.00
_cell.angle_beta   90.00
_cell.angle_gamma   90.00
#
_symmetry.space_group_name_H-M   'P 1'
#
loop_
_entity.id
_entity.type
_entity.pdbx_description
1 polymer ?
#
loop_
_entity_poly.entity_id
_entity_poly.type
_entity_poly.pdbx_seq_one_letter_code
_entity_poly.pdbx_strand_id
1 'polypeptide(L)'
;MNELKKELGLVQGVILLTTSLLGTGVFALPELAALAAGNISLWAWPLLIILIFPIAIVFAVLGRHFPHAGGVAHFVGMAFGPRLQRVISWLFLSVIPVSFPAALHIAVGFGQALFGWQSEQLLFGELGTLGLLWFMGSRGASSSANLQAIIAGLIIALIAAILWKGAIKPADITFPAANEITFSRL
;
A
#
# COMPACT_ATOMS: atom_id res chain seq x y z
N MET A 1 24.48 19.99 14.18
CA MET A 1 23.49 18.94 14.52
C MET A 1 22.23 19.26 13.74
N ASN A 2 21.93 18.54 12.66
CA ASN A 2 20.75 18.82 11.83
C ASN A 2 19.50 18.42 12.63
N GLU A 3 18.80 19.40 13.18
CA GLU A 3 17.45 19.21 13.68
C GLU A 3 16.60 18.70 12.51
N LEU A 4 16.04 17.49 12.67
CA LEU A 4 15.04 16.96 11.76
C LEU A 4 13.89 17.96 11.71
N LYS A 5 13.75 18.64 10.57
CA LYS A 5 12.62 19.54 10.27
C LYS A 5 11.33 18.79 10.62
N LYS A 6 10.72 19.18 11.73
CA LYS A 6 9.53 18.54 12.31
C LYS A 6 8.29 19.00 11.53
N GLU A 7 8.29 18.77 10.22
CA GLU A 7 7.26 19.29 9.30
C GLU A 7 6.03 18.37 9.22
N LEU A 8 6.09 17.15 9.77
CA LEU A 8 4.99 16.19 9.77
C LEU A 8 4.58 15.85 11.21
N GLY A 9 3.40 16.32 11.62
CA GLY A 9 2.79 15.93 12.90
C GLY A 9 2.34 14.46 12.89
N LEU A 10 2.04 13.89 14.07
CA LEU A 10 1.60 12.49 14.21
C LEU A 10 0.43 12.15 13.27
N VAL A 11 -0.57 13.02 13.20
CA VAL A 11 -1.76 12.84 12.35
C VAL A 11 -1.37 12.85 10.87
N GLN A 12 -0.51 13.77 10.44
CA GLN A 12 -0.01 13.80 9.06
C GLN A 12 0.83 12.57 8.74
N GLY A 13 1.64 12.08 9.68
CA GLY A 13 2.38 10.83 9.54
C GLY A 13 1.46 9.62 9.38
N VAL A 14 0.40 9.53 10.19
CA VAL A 14 -0.61 8.46 10.06
C VAL A 14 -1.33 8.54 8.73
N ILE A 15 -1.77 9.73 8.31
CA ILE A 15 -2.44 9.93 7.02
C ILE A 15 -1.51 9.56 5.87
N LEU A 16 -0.25 10.02 5.90
CA LEU A 16 0.76 9.72 4.90
C LEU A 16 1.04 8.22 4.79
N LEU A 17 1.25 7.54 5.91
CA LEU A 17 1.48 6.10 5.94
C LEU A 17 0.26 5.31 5.49
N THR A 18 -0.93 5.69 5.95
CA THR A 18 -2.19 5.04 5.57
C THR A 18 -2.39 5.14 4.07
N THR A 19 -2.29 6.35 3.50
CA THR A 19 -2.48 6.56 2.06
C THR A 19 -1.40 5.92 1.20
N SER A 20 -0.15 5.89 1.69
CA SER A 20 0.92 5.14 1.03
C SER A 20 0.66 3.64 1.02
N LEU A 21 0.07 3.08 2.08
CA LEU A 21 -0.33 1.67 2.15
C LEU A 21 -1.58 1.38 1.30
N LEU A 22 -2.56 2.31 1.30
CA LEU A 22 -3.78 2.16 0.51
C LEU A 22 -3.45 2.04 -0.98
N GLY A 23 -2.51 2.86 -1.46
CA GLY A 23 -2.03 2.99 -2.85
C GLY A 23 -2.30 1.79 -3.77
N THR A 24 -1.29 1.00 -4.12
CA THR A 24 -1.47 -0.16 -5.01
C THR A 24 -2.16 -1.34 -4.32
N GLY A 25 -2.03 -1.44 -2.99
CA GLY A 25 -2.47 -2.60 -2.22
C GLY A 25 -3.98 -2.79 -2.19
N VAL A 26 -4.76 -1.72 -1.97
CA VAL A 26 -6.23 -1.82 -1.85
C VAL A 26 -6.92 -2.02 -3.19
N PHE A 27 -6.24 -1.71 -4.28
CA PHE A 27 -6.80 -1.87 -5.61
C PHE A 27 -6.49 -3.25 -6.21
N ALA A 28 -5.24 -3.71 -6.12
CA ALA A 28 -4.84 -4.96 -6.75
C ALA A 28 -5.13 -6.21 -5.89
N LEU A 29 -4.90 -6.14 -4.57
CA LEU A 29 -4.97 -7.34 -3.73
C LEU A 29 -6.38 -7.90 -3.54
N PRO A 30 -7.45 -7.09 -3.33
CA PRO A 30 -8.80 -7.65 -3.20
C PRO A 30 -9.26 -8.36 -4.47
N GLU A 31 -8.94 -7.83 -5.65
CA GLU A 31 -9.27 -8.45 -6.93
C GLU A 31 -8.59 -9.83 -7.05
N LEU A 32 -7.28 -9.89 -6.82
CA LEU A 32 -6.53 -11.16 -6.86
C LEU A 32 -7.04 -12.16 -5.82
N ALA A 33 -7.37 -11.70 -4.61
CA ALA A 33 -7.91 -12.55 -3.57
C ALA A 33 -9.32 -13.07 -3.92
N ALA A 34 -10.17 -12.22 -4.52
CA ALA A 34 -11.50 -12.61 -4.98
C ALA A 34 -11.43 -13.60 -6.15
N LEU A 35 -10.48 -13.44 -7.08
CA LEU A 35 -10.25 -14.40 -8.16
C LEU A 35 -9.77 -15.76 -7.65
N ALA A 36 -8.94 -15.77 -6.61
CA ALA A 36 -8.38 -17.00 -6.04
C ALA A 36 -9.34 -17.73 -5.10
N ALA A 37 -10.11 -17.00 -4.26
CA ALA A 37 -10.88 -17.58 -3.16
C ALA A 37 -12.36 -17.15 -3.13
N GLY A 38 -12.83 -16.39 -4.12
CA GLY A 38 -14.23 -15.92 -4.20
C GLY A 38 -14.63 -15.12 -2.95
N ASN A 39 -15.83 -15.37 -2.43
CA ASN A 39 -16.35 -14.70 -1.23
C ASN A 39 -15.54 -14.98 0.05
N ILE A 40 -14.81 -16.10 0.12
CA ILE A 40 -13.99 -16.47 1.29
C ILE A 40 -12.80 -15.52 1.44
N SER A 41 -12.39 -14.85 0.36
CA SER A 41 -11.30 -13.85 0.36
C SER A 41 -11.48 -12.73 1.40
N LEU A 42 -12.72 -12.42 1.80
CA LEU A 42 -13.01 -11.43 2.84
C LEU A 42 -12.42 -11.81 4.21
N TRP A 43 -12.28 -13.11 4.51
CA TRP A 43 -11.67 -13.60 5.74
C TRP A 43 -10.14 -13.48 5.75
N ALA A 44 -9.50 -13.29 4.60
CA ALA A 44 -8.07 -13.06 4.53
C ALA A 44 -7.68 -11.76 5.24
N TRP A 45 -8.52 -10.73 5.17
CA TRP A 45 -8.26 -9.42 5.79
C TRP A 45 -8.15 -9.45 7.31
N PRO A 46 -9.15 -9.94 8.08
CA PRO A 46 -9.03 -10.01 9.53
C PRO A 46 -7.88 -10.94 9.95
N LEU A 47 -7.66 -12.05 9.23
CA LEU A 47 -6.53 -12.95 9.51
C LEU A 47 -5.18 -12.25 9.33
N LEU A 48 -5.00 -11.53 8.22
CA LEU A 48 -3.79 -10.75 7.96
C LEU A 48 -3.60 -9.62 8.97
N ILE A 49 -4.68 -8.96 9.39
CA ILE A 49 -4.64 -7.95 10.45
C ILE A 49 -4.14 -8.57 11.75
N ILE A 50 -4.68 -9.72 12.16
CA ILE A 50 -4.25 -10.42 13.38
C ILE A 50 -2.77 -10.80 13.28
N LEU A 51 -2.32 -11.27 12.11
CA LEU A 51 -0.94 -11.70 11.90
C LEU A 51 0.06 -10.54 11.86
N ILE A 52 -0.30 -9.41 11.24
CA ILE A 52 0.57 -8.23 11.12
C ILE A 52 0.59 -7.39 12.40
N PHE A 53 -0.48 -7.43 13.21
CA PHE A 53 -0.60 -6.64 14.43
C PHE A 53 0.55 -6.80 15.43
N PRO A 54 0.98 -8.03 15.82
CA PRO A 54 2.13 -8.19 16.71
C PRO A 54 3.43 -7.65 16.10
N ILE A 55 3.60 -7.80 14.78
CA ILE A 55 4.76 -7.26 14.06
C ILE A 55 4.77 -5.73 14.13
N ALA A 56 3.61 -5.09 13.94
CA ALA A 56 3.44 -3.65 14.06
C ALA A 56 3.79 -3.16 15.48
N ILE A 57 3.37 -3.88 16.52
CA ILE A 57 3.73 -3.57 17.92
C ILE A 57 5.25 -3.62 18.10
N VAL A 58 5.91 -4.68 17.62
CA VAL A 58 7.37 -4.82 17.72
C VAL A 58 8.07 -3.62 17.08
N PHE A 59 7.66 -3.22 15.88
CA PHE A 59 8.24 -2.04 15.22
C PHE A 59 7.93 -0.72 15.94
N ALA A 60 6.74 -0.57 16.51
CA ALA A 60 6.38 0.60 17.29
C ALA A 60 7.24 0.72 18.57
N VAL A 61 7.48 -0.39 19.25
CA VAL A 61 8.32 -0.45 20.45
C VAL A 61 9.79 -0.15 20.10
N LEU A 62 10.32 -0.80 19.06
CA LEU A 62 11.69 -0.56 18.56
C LEU A 62 11.89 0.90 18.13
N GLY A 63 10.94 1.46 17.38
CA GLY A 63 11.00 2.85 16.91
C GLY A 63 10.97 3.88 18.04
N ARG A 64 10.31 3.57 19.18
CA ARG A 64 10.34 4.40 20.38
C ARG A 64 11.66 4.32 21.14
N HIS A 65 12.26 3.14 21.24
CA HIS A 65 13.50 2.93 22.01
C HIS A 65 14.75 3.35 21.24
N PHE A 66 14.75 3.22 19.90
CA PHE A 66 15.90 3.49 19.04
C PHE A 66 15.53 4.45 17.90
N PRO A 67 15.30 5.74 18.17
CA PRO A 67 14.93 6.71 17.15
C PRO A 67 16.11 6.99 16.22
N HIS A 68 16.09 6.38 15.02
CA HIS A 68 17.12 6.58 14.00
C HIS A 68 16.51 6.70 12.60
N ALA A 69 17.05 7.61 11.78
CA ALA A 69 16.61 7.82 10.39
C ALA A 69 16.82 6.60 9.46
N GLY A 70 17.50 5.55 9.92
CA GLY A 70 17.76 4.33 9.14
C GLY A 70 16.63 3.30 9.24
N GLY A 71 15.62 3.56 10.07
CA GLY A 71 14.44 2.70 10.23
C GLY A 71 14.78 1.25 10.54
N VAL A 72 14.09 0.32 9.87
CA VAL A 72 14.22 -1.13 10.09
C VAL A 72 15.65 -1.64 9.83
N ALA A 73 16.34 -1.10 8.82
CA ALA A 73 17.70 -1.52 8.51
C ALA A 73 18.67 -1.23 9.67
N HIS A 74 18.45 -0.15 10.41
CA HIS A 74 19.23 0.18 11.60
C HIS A 74 19.01 -0.84 12.73
N PHE A 75 17.77 -1.28 12.96
CA PHE A 75 17.48 -2.32 13.94
C PHE A 75 18.19 -3.63 13.61
N VAL A 76 18.20 -4.01 12.33
CA VAL A 76 18.95 -5.19 11.86
C VAL A 76 20.46 -5.00 12.06
N GLY A 77 20.97 -3.79 11.82
CA GLY A 77 22.38 -3.47 12.08
C GLY A 77 22.80 -3.61 13.53
N MET A 78 21.95 -3.18 14.45
CA MET A 78 22.20 -3.33 15.89
C MET A 78 22.19 -4.79 16.34
N ALA A 79 21.32 -5.62 15.75
CA ALA A 79 21.20 -7.03 16.15
C ALA A 79 22.21 -7.97 15.45
N PHE A 80 22.51 -7.73 14.17
CA PHE A 80 23.28 -8.65 13.33
C PHE A 80 24.54 -8.03 12.70
N GLY A 81 24.81 -6.76 12.99
CA GLY A 81 26.02 -6.06 12.58
C GLY A 81 25.93 -5.32 11.23
N PRO A 82 27.00 -4.60 10.85
CA PRO A 82 26.97 -3.63 9.74
C PRO A 82 26.78 -4.25 8.34
N ARG A 83 27.17 -5.51 8.15
CA ARG A 83 27.02 -6.21 6.86
C ARG A 83 25.55 -6.45 6.54
N LEU A 84 24.80 -6.98 7.51
CA LEU A 84 23.38 -7.27 7.34
C LEU A 84 22.55 -5.99 7.23
N GLN A 85 22.92 -4.94 7.97
CA GLN A 85 22.35 -3.60 7.78
C GLN A 85 22.44 -3.16 6.32
N ARG A 86 23.61 -3.27 5.70
CA ARG A 86 23.82 -2.85 4.31
C ARG A 86 22.97 -3.65 3.34
N VAL A 87 22.88 -4.98 3.52
CA VAL A 87 22.04 -5.85 2.69
C VAL A 87 20.57 -5.45 2.80
N ILE A 88 20.07 -5.27 4.01
CA ILE A 88 18.69 -4.84 4.24
C ILE A 88 18.44 -3.45 3.66
N SER A 89 19.37 -2.49 3.83
CA SER A 89 19.26 -1.18 3.20
C SER A 89 19.16 -1.28 1.67
N TRP A 90 19.98 -2.12 1.03
CA TRP A 90 19.88 -2.34 -0.42
C TRP A 90 18.57 -3.01 -0.82
N LEU A 91 18.06 -3.96 -0.04
CA LEU A 91 16.77 -4.57 -0.29
C LEU A 91 15.64 -3.53 -0.22
N PHE A 92 15.60 -2.69 0.82
CA PHE A 92 14.62 -1.59 0.91
C PHE A 92 14.75 -0.60 -0.25
N LEU A 93 15.98 -0.26 -0.66
CA LEU A 93 16.20 0.63 -1.82
C LEU A 93 15.74 -0.01 -3.13
N SER A 94 15.90 -1.33 -3.30
CA SER A 94 15.47 -2.06 -4.49
C SER A 94 13.95 -2.10 -4.69
N VAL A 95 13.17 -1.88 -3.63
CA VAL A 95 11.71 -1.79 -3.74
C VAL A 95 11.28 -0.57 -4.55
N ILE A 96 12.03 0.53 -4.51
CA ILE A 96 11.70 1.79 -5.22
C ILE A 96 11.61 1.58 -6.74
N PRO A 97 12.63 1.04 -7.45
CA PRO A 97 12.53 0.81 -8.89
C PRO A 97 11.52 -0.28 -9.27
N VAL A 98 11.17 -1.20 -8.37
CA VAL A 98 10.21 -2.29 -8.65
C VAL A 98 8.76 -1.85 -8.44
N SER A 99 8.50 -1.05 -7.40
CA SER A 99 7.14 -0.59 -7.08
C SER A 99 6.64 0.45 -8.08
N PHE A 100 7.55 1.22 -8.70
CA PHE A 100 7.19 2.29 -9.61
C PHE A 100 6.52 1.79 -10.91
N PRO A 101 7.09 0.82 -11.67
CA PRO A 101 6.40 0.21 -12.82
C PRO A 101 5.09 -0.45 -12.43
N ALA A 102 5.03 -1.15 -11.29
CA ALA A 102 3.81 -1.79 -10.82
C ALA A 102 2.69 -0.78 -10.55
N ALA A 103 3.01 0.35 -9.90
CA ALA A 103 2.06 1.42 -9.64
C ALA A 103 1.59 2.09 -10.94
N LEU A 104 2.50 2.30 -11.90
CA LEU A 104 2.18 2.88 -13.20
C LEU A 104 1.20 2.00 -13.98
N HIS A 105 1.46 0.68 -14.04
CA HIS A 105 0.57 -0.26 -14.70
C HIS A 105 -0.81 -0.31 -14.07
N ILE A 106 -0.93 -0.27 -12.73
CA ILE A 106 -2.23 -0.23 -12.06
C ILE A 106 -2.97 1.07 -12.41
N ALA A 107 -2.29 2.22 -12.39
CA ALA A 107 -2.90 3.51 -12.71
C ALA A 107 -3.44 3.56 -14.14
N VAL A 108 -2.68 3.06 -15.11
CA VAL A 108 -3.11 3.00 -16.51
C VAL A 108 -4.17 1.91 -16.73
N GLY A 109 -4.10 0.80 -15.99
CA GLY A 109 -5.11 -0.26 -16.01
C GLY A 109 -6.50 0.24 -15.62
N PHE A 110 -6.59 1.19 -14.68
CA PHE A 110 -7.87 1.87 -14.40
C PHE A 110 -8.37 2.71 -15.57
N GLY A 111 -7.47 3.42 -16.27
CA GLY A 111 -7.81 4.16 -17.50
C GLY A 111 -8.29 3.23 -18.61
N GLN A 112 -7.64 2.07 -18.76
CA GLN A 112 -8.05 1.02 -19.68
C GLN A 112 -9.45 0.48 -19.33
N ALA A 113 -9.73 0.20 -18.06
CA ALA A 113 -11.05 -0.29 -17.64
C ALA A 113 -12.16 0.75 -17.84
N LEU A 114 -11.86 2.05 -17.69
CA LEU A 114 -12.85 3.12 -17.80
C LEU A 114 -13.12 3.56 -19.25
N PHE A 115 -12.08 3.61 -20.08
CA PHE A 115 -12.15 4.16 -21.45
C PHE A 115 -11.92 3.13 -22.56
N GLY A 116 -11.58 1.88 -22.21
CA GLY A 116 -11.34 0.81 -23.17
C GLY A 116 -10.03 0.96 -23.96
N TRP A 117 -9.00 1.60 -23.38
CA TRP A 117 -7.75 1.89 -24.09
C TRP A 117 -7.03 0.64 -24.59
N GLN A 118 -6.49 0.71 -25.81
CA GLN A 118 -5.78 -0.41 -26.45
C GLN A 118 -4.40 0.01 -26.96
N SER A 119 -3.43 -0.90 -26.82
CA SER A 119 -2.07 -0.88 -27.37
C SER A 119 -1.34 0.48 -27.26
N GLU A 120 -1.42 1.33 -28.28
CA GLU A 120 -0.70 2.61 -28.30
C GLU A 120 -1.26 3.60 -27.26
N GLN A 121 -2.56 3.54 -26.98
CA GLN A 121 -3.19 4.40 -25.98
C GLN A 121 -2.71 4.07 -24.56
N LEU A 122 -2.32 2.81 -24.30
CA LEU A 122 -1.73 2.41 -23.02
C LEU A 122 -0.35 3.04 -22.86
N LEU A 123 0.47 3.01 -23.90
CA LEU A 123 1.80 3.65 -23.88
C LEU A 123 1.70 5.17 -23.67
N PHE A 124 0.75 5.83 -24.34
CA PHE A 124 0.49 7.25 -24.11
C PHE A 124 -0.06 7.52 -22.69
N GLY A 125 -0.88 6.61 -22.15
CA GLY A 125 -1.36 6.67 -20.77
C GLY A 125 -0.23 6.53 -19.76
N GLU A 126 0.71 5.61 -19.99
CA GLU A 126 1.91 5.41 -19.16
C GLU A 126 2.82 6.64 -19.20
N LEU A 127 3.18 7.11 -20.40
CA LEU A 127 4.01 8.30 -20.58
C LEU A 127 3.34 9.56 -20.01
N GLY A 128 2.03 9.71 -20.18
CA GLY A 128 1.25 10.80 -19.61
C GLY A 128 1.26 10.78 -18.08
N THR A 129 1.10 9.59 -17.49
CA THR A 129 1.14 9.42 -16.02
C THR A 129 2.54 9.68 -15.48
N LEU A 130 3.60 9.26 -16.17
CA LEU A 130 5.00 9.60 -15.84
C LEU A 130 5.24 11.11 -15.90
N GLY A 131 4.75 11.77 -16.96
CA GLY A 131 4.84 13.23 -17.10
C GLY A 131 4.12 13.96 -15.96
N LEU A 132 2.95 13.48 -15.56
CA LEU A 132 2.20 14.02 -14.42
C LEU A 132 2.96 13.82 -13.10
N LEU A 133 3.53 12.63 -12.87
CA LEU A 133 4.36 12.34 -11.70
C LEU A 133 5.59 13.24 -11.63
N TRP A 134 6.28 13.44 -12.75
CA TRP A 134 7.40 14.39 -12.84
C TRP A 134 6.95 15.81 -12.50
N PHE A 135 5.85 16.25 -13.10
CA PHE A 135 5.31 17.59 -12.86
C PHE A 135 4.92 17.79 -11.40
N MET A 136 4.25 16.81 -10.79
CA MET A 136 3.89 16.85 -9.38
C MET A 136 5.12 16.78 -8.47
N GLY A 137 6.12 15.97 -8.80
CA GLY A 137 7.37 15.84 -8.05
C GLY A 137 8.24 17.09 -8.09
N SER A 138 8.12 17.92 -9.14
CA SER A 138 8.80 19.21 -9.22
C SER A 138 8.17 20.31 -8.35
N ARG A 139 6.92 20.14 -7.89
CA ARG A 139 6.29 21.00 -6.89
C ARG A 139 6.62 20.47 -5.51
N GLY A 140 7.17 21.32 -4.64
CA GLY A 140 7.70 20.92 -3.33
C GLY A 140 6.76 20.05 -2.49
N ALA A 141 7.34 19.22 -1.61
CA ALA A 141 6.69 18.13 -0.87
C ALA A 141 5.36 18.49 -0.16
N SER A 142 5.18 19.75 0.24
CA SER A 142 3.93 20.26 0.86
C SER A 142 2.70 20.19 -0.07
N SER A 143 2.87 20.40 -1.38
CA SER A 143 1.77 20.29 -2.35
C SER A 143 1.29 18.84 -2.52
N SER A 144 2.20 17.88 -2.33
CA SER A 144 1.89 16.44 -2.46
C SER A 144 1.01 15.96 -1.30
N ALA A 145 1.25 16.45 -0.08
CA ALA A 145 0.50 16.06 1.12
C ALA A 145 -0.99 16.43 1.05
N ASN A 146 -1.32 17.62 0.56
CA ASN A 146 -2.72 18.05 0.40
C ASN A 146 -3.46 17.21 -0.65
N LEU A 147 -2.82 16.92 -1.78
CA LEU A 147 -3.41 16.08 -2.82
C LEU A 147 -3.63 14.64 -2.33
N GLN A 148 -2.66 14.10 -1.60
CA GLN A 148 -2.75 12.77 -1.00
C GLN A 148 -3.91 12.67 0.00
N ALA A 149 -4.17 13.71 0.78
CA ALA A 149 -5.34 13.76 1.68
C ALA A 149 -6.67 13.79 0.90
N ILE A 150 -6.76 14.53 -0.20
CA ILE A 150 -7.95 14.54 -1.07
C ILE A 150 -8.20 13.15 -1.66
N ILE A 151 -7.16 12.52 -2.22
CA ILE A 151 -7.25 11.16 -2.77
C ILE A 151 -7.71 10.18 -1.70
N ALA A 152 -7.16 10.25 -0.49
CA ALA A 152 -7.59 9.42 0.64
C ALA A 152 -9.09 9.58 0.92
N GLY A 153 -9.56 10.83 0.98
CA GLY A 153 -10.96 11.13 1.22
C GLY A 153 -11.86 10.58 0.13
N LEU A 154 -11.46 10.70 -1.14
CA LEU A 154 -12.19 10.12 -2.28
C LEU A 154 -12.25 8.59 -2.22
N ILE A 155 -11.16 7.92 -1.85
CA ILE A 155 -11.13 6.46 -1.68
C ILE A 155 -12.09 6.03 -0.57
N ILE A 156 -12.04 6.68 0.59
CA ILE A 156 -12.93 6.39 1.72
C ILE A 156 -14.40 6.62 1.32
N ALA A 157 -14.68 7.72 0.62
CA ALA A 157 -16.02 8.02 0.12
C ALA A 157 -16.52 6.98 -0.89
N LEU A 158 -15.64 6.53 -1.80
CA LEU A 158 -15.96 5.49 -2.77
C LEU A 158 -16.28 4.16 -2.07
N ILE A 159 -15.45 3.74 -1.11
CA ILE A 159 -15.69 2.52 -0.32
C ILE A 159 -17.02 2.64 0.43
N ALA A 160 -17.28 3.76 1.10
CA ALA A 160 -18.54 4.00 1.80
C ALA A 160 -19.75 3.95 0.86
N ALA A 161 -19.64 4.52 -0.35
CA ALA A 161 -20.69 4.46 -1.36
C ALA A 161 -20.95 3.02 -1.86
N ILE A 162 -19.89 2.23 -2.05
CA ILE A 162 -19.99 0.81 -2.41
C ILE A 162 -20.66 0.03 -1.29
N LEU A 163 -20.30 0.25 -0.02
CA LEU A 163 -20.93 -0.42 1.12
C LEU A 163 -22.41 -0.09 1.24
N TRP A 164 -22.77 1.19 1.04
CA TRP A 164 -24.17 1.64 1.06
C TRP A 164 -24.97 1.00 -0.09
N LYS A 165 -24.48 1.12 -1.33
CA LYS A 165 -25.22 0.69 -2.52
C LYS A 165 -25.17 -0.82 -2.73
N GLY A 166 -24.10 -1.48 -2.28
CA GLY A 166 -23.86 -2.91 -2.45
C GLY A 166 -24.69 -3.80 -1.53
N ALA A 167 -25.34 -3.23 -0.50
CA ALA A 167 -26.19 -3.95 0.45
C ALA A 167 -25.57 -5.24 1.02
N ILE A 168 -24.23 -5.24 1.20
CA ILE A 168 -23.48 -6.39 1.72
C ILE A 168 -23.94 -6.62 3.16
N LYS A 169 -24.68 -7.70 3.41
CA LYS A 169 -25.09 -8.06 4.76
C LYS A 169 -23.99 -8.92 5.38
N PRO A 170 -23.68 -8.76 6.69
CA PRO A 170 -22.76 -9.65 7.39
C PRO A 170 -23.16 -11.14 7.31
N ALA A 171 -24.44 -11.42 7.02
CA ALA A 171 -24.98 -12.77 6.82
C ALA A 171 -24.54 -13.43 5.50
N ASP A 172 -24.11 -12.66 4.49
CA ASP A 172 -23.62 -13.18 3.21
C ASP A 172 -22.13 -13.61 3.31
N ILE A 173 -21.47 -13.24 4.40
CA ILE A 173 -20.08 -13.59 4.71
C ILE A 173 -20.10 -14.87 5.54
N THR A 174 -20.42 -16.00 4.89
CA THR A 174 -20.40 -17.31 5.55
C THR A 174 -18.98 -17.70 5.93
N PHE A 175 -18.79 -18.21 7.14
CA PHE A 175 -17.50 -18.78 7.56
C PHE A 175 -17.23 -20.03 6.71
N PRO A 176 -16.03 -20.19 6.13
CA PRO A 176 -15.74 -21.32 5.26
C PRO A 176 -15.88 -22.63 6.04
N ALA A 177 -16.68 -23.55 5.51
CA ALA A 177 -16.76 -24.90 6.04
C ALA A 177 -15.44 -25.63 5.75
N ALA A 178 -14.96 -26.45 6.70
CA ALA A 178 -13.65 -27.11 6.60
C ALA A 178 -13.50 -28.04 5.37
N ASN A 179 -14.60 -28.36 4.69
CA ASN A 179 -14.65 -29.16 3.46
C ASN A 179 -14.37 -28.37 2.17
N GLU A 180 -14.46 -27.04 2.17
CA GLU A 180 -14.17 -26.18 1.01
C GLU A 180 -12.70 -25.75 0.94
N ILE A 181 -11.93 -25.97 2.01
CA ILE A 181 -10.49 -25.69 2.07
C ILE A 181 -9.75 -26.79 1.30
N THR A 182 -9.72 -26.65 -0.02
CA THR A 182 -8.93 -27.52 -0.88
C THR A 182 -7.50 -27.01 -0.89
N PHE A 183 -6.60 -27.64 -0.14
CA PHE A 183 -5.16 -27.41 -0.33
C PHE A 183 -4.78 -27.98 -1.69
N SER A 184 -4.79 -27.14 -2.72
CA SER A 184 -4.22 -27.51 -4.02
C SER A 184 -2.76 -27.88 -3.78
N ARG A 185 -2.42 -29.14 -4.05
CA ARG A 185 -1.00 -29.53 -4.14
C ARG A 185 -0.45 -28.83 -5.37
N LEU A 186 0.46 -27.88 -5.13
CA LEU A 186 1.35 -27.30 -6.12
C LEU A 186 2.00 -28.39 -6.99
#